data_AF-A0A444HZR5-F1
#
_entry.id   AF-A0A444HZR5-F1
#
_cell.length_a   1.000
_cell.length_b   1.000
_cell.length_c   1.000
_cell.angle_alpha   90.00
_cell.angle_beta   90.00
_cell.angle_gamma   90.00
#
_symmetry.space_group_name_H-M   'P 1'
#
loop_
_entity.id
_entity.type
_entity.pdbx_description
1 polymer ?
#
loop_
_entity_poly.entity_id
_entity_poly.type
_entity_poly.pdbx_seq_one_letter_code
_entity_poly.pdbx_strand_id
1 'polypeptide(L)'
;MSDDRFSLLIIGGYGTFGGRLARLLGDEPRLRLLVAGRSLEKADDFVADLRTPKDGAEGLGSNNLGAMVQAVSFDRDGDLTEQLTRLRPHLVVDASGPFQTFGKDAYKVVEACIGLDIDYADIADSTGFVAGIGGLDAAARAQGTFALSGLSSLPALSFAALEAMAPHFSRVDSVAAGIAPSPHVKIGLNVVRAISSYAGKKITVLRDGQQAAGRGLIEAVRVTVAAPGAAPLRSRKFLLVDAPDLALLPARFADLKSSFTGVGTEPQPLQHLLRLAARLVRFRLLPSLLPFSRLLQRASHAFAIGEHRGGMFVRISGVDHAGERLTSGWHLIAEGDDGPFIPVIGVDALVRRLLTGIRPENGARPAAGELELEDFEAAFQRFSITSGIRMEHEAAPLPLYRRILGSAWERLPPAISALHAGGARVASGRARIERGGGLLARIVAAVIGFPKAGEDVPVTVRFVADGDKENWTRDFGGTVFRSWQGEGKGRDRHLLAEVFGPFRVLMAPVPDGEKLRLVVRGWRFFGIPLPMFLAPGGNTYEEERDGRFHFHVEIGGRLTGLVVRYTGWLDLEG
;
A
#
# COMPACT_ATOMS: atom_id res chain seq x y z
N MET A 1 -3.33 -7.65 43.39
CA MET A 1 -3.51 -8.89 42.60
C MET A 1 -2.58 -8.76 41.40
N SER A 2 -1.42 -9.42 41.43
CA SER A 2 -0.49 -9.36 40.29
C SER A 2 -0.93 -10.40 39.27
N ASP A 3 -1.82 -10.01 38.36
CA ASP A 3 -1.96 -10.72 37.09
C ASP A 3 -0.62 -10.57 36.35
N ASP A 4 0.04 -11.68 36.07
CA ASP A 4 1.35 -11.70 35.40
C ASP A 4 1.15 -11.21 33.95
N ARG A 5 1.46 -9.94 33.70
CA ARG A 5 1.30 -9.30 32.38
C ARG A 5 2.28 -9.93 31.39
N PHE A 6 1.85 -10.08 30.14
CA PHE A 6 2.74 -10.55 29.07
C PHE A 6 3.84 -9.50 28.83
N SER A 7 5.07 -9.88 29.15
CA SER A 7 6.28 -9.04 29.10
C SER A 7 6.93 -9.09 27.71
N LEU A 8 6.98 -7.95 27.02
CA LEU A 8 7.54 -7.79 25.68
C LEU A 8 8.76 -6.87 25.72
N LEU A 9 9.92 -7.35 25.30
CA LEU A 9 11.14 -6.55 25.15
C LEU A 9 11.30 -6.07 23.71
N ILE A 10 11.34 -4.75 23.50
CA ILE A 10 11.56 -4.15 22.18
C ILE A 10 12.98 -3.59 22.10
N ILE A 11 13.89 -4.30 21.42
CA ILE A 11 15.27 -3.84 21.18
C ILE A 11 15.25 -2.77 20.08
N GLY A 12 15.85 -1.62 20.36
CA GLY A 12 15.67 -0.43 19.51
C GLY A 12 14.31 0.23 19.72
N GLY A 13 13.74 0.10 20.92
CA GLY A 13 12.37 0.51 21.26
C GLY A 13 12.07 2.00 21.16
N TYR A 14 13.08 2.87 21.17
CA TYR A 14 12.93 4.31 20.90
C TYR A 14 13.45 4.72 19.50
N GLY A 15 13.74 3.73 18.65
CA GLY A 15 14.09 3.92 17.24
C GLY A 15 12.86 4.16 16.37
N THR A 16 13.09 4.33 15.06
CA THR A 16 12.02 4.65 14.09
C THR A 16 10.90 3.60 14.05
N PHE A 17 11.24 2.31 14.06
CA PHE A 17 10.23 1.23 14.02
C PHE A 17 9.86 0.74 15.42
N GLY A 18 10.83 0.47 16.29
CA GLY A 18 10.55 0.07 17.68
C GLY A 18 9.67 1.07 18.41
N GLY A 19 9.87 2.38 18.19
CA GLY A 19 9.03 3.41 18.79
C GLY A 19 7.64 3.54 18.16
N ARG A 20 7.43 3.04 16.94
CA ARG A 20 6.08 2.91 16.38
C ARG A 20 5.37 1.70 16.96
N LEU A 21 6.07 0.56 17.08
CA LEU A 21 5.53 -0.62 17.72
C LEU A 21 5.11 -0.34 19.18
N ALA A 22 5.95 0.37 19.94
CA ALA A 22 5.62 0.78 21.30
C ALA A 22 4.36 1.67 21.37
N ARG A 23 4.13 2.53 20.37
CA ARG A 23 2.89 3.33 20.25
C ARG A 23 1.67 2.48 19.89
N LEU A 24 1.84 1.49 19.00
CA LEU A 24 0.75 0.60 18.58
C LEU A 24 0.26 -0.32 19.69
N LEU A 25 1.18 -0.81 20.53
CA LEU A 25 0.89 -1.73 21.62
C LEU A 25 0.65 -1.02 22.95
N GLY A 26 0.81 0.31 22.99
CA GLY A 26 0.65 1.10 24.22
C GLY A 26 -0.77 1.05 24.78
N ASP A 27 -1.77 0.81 23.92
CA ASP A 27 -3.19 0.72 24.27
C ASP A 27 -3.57 -0.59 25.00
N GLU A 28 -2.71 -1.61 24.96
CA GLU A 28 -3.07 -2.96 25.40
C GLU A 28 -2.75 -3.21 26.89
N PRO A 29 -3.77 -3.33 27.76
CA PRO A 29 -3.58 -3.44 29.21
C PRO A 29 -2.96 -4.76 29.68
N ARG A 30 -2.98 -5.81 28.87
CA ARG A 30 -2.35 -7.10 29.24
C ARG A 30 -0.83 -7.07 29.10
N LEU A 31 -0.25 -6.02 28.52
CA LEU A 31 1.17 -5.94 28.23
C LEU A 31 1.99 -5.23 29.32
N ARG A 32 3.20 -5.73 29.52
CA ARG A 32 4.36 -5.02 30.08
C ARG A 32 5.36 -4.78 28.95
N LEU A 33 5.47 -3.53 28.49
CA LEU A 33 6.35 -3.14 27.40
C LEU A 33 7.69 -2.64 27.94
N LEU A 34 8.78 -3.35 27.63
CA LEU A 34 10.14 -2.95 27.93
C LEU A 34 10.75 -2.26 26.70
N VAL A 35 10.82 -0.93 26.75
CA VAL A 35 11.39 -0.10 25.69
C VAL A 35 12.90 -0.04 25.87
N ALA A 36 13.64 -0.70 24.98
CA ALA A 36 15.05 -0.98 25.22
C ALA A 36 16.00 -0.42 24.15
N GLY A 37 17.18 -0.03 24.61
CA GLY A 37 18.33 0.29 23.77
C GLY A 37 19.56 0.64 24.62
N ARG A 38 20.67 1.00 23.95
CA ARG A 38 21.96 1.25 24.64
C ARG A 38 21.92 2.45 25.60
N SER A 39 21.03 3.41 25.38
CA SER A 39 20.93 4.63 26.20
C SER A 39 19.63 4.58 27.00
N LEU A 40 19.76 4.37 28.31
CA LEU A 40 18.63 4.38 29.24
C LEU A 40 17.93 5.75 29.24
N GLU A 41 18.71 6.84 29.26
CA GLU A 41 18.21 8.22 29.18
C GLU A 41 17.27 8.43 27.98
N LYS A 42 17.67 7.99 26.77
CA LYS A 42 16.80 8.11 25.58
C LYS A 42 15.55 7.24 25.66
N ALA A 43 15.63 6.10 26.34
CA ALA A 43 14.47 5.26 26.58
C ALA A 43 13.51 5.93 27.58
N ASP A 44 14.04 6.54 28.65
CA ASP A 44 13.26 7.30 29.63
C ASP A 44 12.57 8.51 28.98
N ASP A 45 13.30 9.31 28.21
CA ASP A 45 12.74 10.46 27.46
C ASP A 45 11.59 10.02 26.54
N PHE A 46 11.77 8.91 25.83
CA PHE A 46 10.76 8.37 24.94
C PHE A 46 9.54 7.87 25.71
N VAL A 47 9.73 7.16 26.82
CA VAL A 47 8.62 6.69 27.67
C VAL A 47 7.89 7.87 28.32
N ALA A 48 8.58 8.94 28.67
CA ALA A 48 7.97 10.18 29.13
C ALA A 48 7.13 10.85 28.03
N ASP A 49 7.63 10.94 26.79
CA ASP A 49 6.86 11.44 25.63
C ASP A 49 5.61 10.60 25.37
N LEU A 50 5.70 9.26 25.47
CA LEU A 50 4.56 8.35 25.34
C LEU A 50 3.47 8.58 26.39
N ARG A 51 3.86 8.96 27.62
CA ARG A 51 2.92 9.18 28.73
C ARG A 51 2.33 10.58 28.77
N THR A 52 2.93 11.53 28.06
CA THR A 52 2.51 12.94 28.12
C THR A 52 1.18 13.12 27.38
N PRO A 53 0.08 13.55 28.03
CA PRO A 53 -1.19 13.79 27.33
C PRO A 53 -1.01 14.76 26.16
N LYS A 54 -1.56 14.42 24.99
CA LYS A 54 -1.55 15.30 23.80
C LYS A 54 -3.01 15.59 23.45
N ASP A 55 -3.38 16.88 23.46
CA ASP A 55 -4.73 17.32 23.13
C ASP A 55 -5.13 16.85 21.72
N GLY A 56 -6.33 16.27 21.58
CA GLY A 56 -6.88 15.82 20.30
C GLY A 56 -6.42 14.45 19.81
N ALA A 57 -5.70 13.65 20.61
CA ALA A 57 -5.24 12.31 20.24
C ALA A 57 -6.25 11.19 20.59
N GLU A 58 -7.48 11.28 20.05
CA GLU A 58 -8.35 10.10 19.88
C GLU A 58 -7.94 9.40 18.59
N GLY A 59 -6.91 8.55 18.67
CA GLY A 59 -6.37 7.85 17.51
C GLY A 59 -5.01 7.21 17.77
N LEU A 60 -4.36 6.75 16.70
CA LEU A 60 -3.03 6.15 16.76
C LEU A 60 -1.99 7.09 17.37
N GLY A 61 -1.32 6.63 18.43
CA GLY A 61 -0.47 7.50 19.25
C GLY A 61 -1.24 8.23 20.35
N SER A 62 -2.45 7.79 20.69
CA SER A 62 -3.11 8.15 21.94
C SER A 62 -2.21 7.81 23.12
N ASN A 63 -2.14 8.73 24.08
CA ASN A 63 -1.35 8.55 25.30
C ASN A 63 -2.20 7.91 26.41
N ASN A 64 -3.38 7.40 26.08
CA ASN A 64 -4.17 6.53 26.95
C ASN A 64 -3.53 5.14 26.97
N LEU A 65 -2.39 5.05 27.64
CA LEU A 65 -1.63 3.82 27.72
C LEU A 65 -2.35 2.85 28.66
N GLY A 66 -2.87 1.74 28.11
CA GLY A 66 -3.30 0.59 28.91
C GLY A 66 -2.10 -0.23 29.39
N ALA A 67 -1.05 -0.31 28.57
CA ALA A 67 0.13 -1.10 28.82
C ALA A 67 1.00 -0.53 29.95
N MET A 68 1.67 -1.42 30.69
CA MET A 68 2.72 -1.02 31.63
C MET A 68 4.01 -0.80 30.84
N VAL A 69 4.36 0.45 30.55
CA VAL A 69 5.56 0.80 29.79
C VAL A 69 6.74 1.09 30.72
N GLN A 70 7.90 0.50 30.48
CA GLN A 70 9.13 0.68 31.25
C GLN A 70 10.32 0.89 30.31
N ALA A 71 11.14 1.91 30.57
CA ALA A 71 12.42 2.11 29.91
C ALA A 71 13.47 1.18 30.52
N VAL A 72 14.29 0.54 29.68
CA VAL A 72 15.38 -0.35 30.12
C VAL A 72 16.62 -0.16 29.26
N SER A 73 17.80 -0.35 29.86
CA SER A 73 19.05 -0.47 29.09
C SER A 73 19.18 -1.90 28.55
N PHE A 74 19.48 -2.00 27.26
CA PHE A 74 19.83 -3.27 26.62
C PHE A 74 20.86 -3.03 25.53
N ASP A 75 21.99 -3.73 25.63
CA ASP A 75 23.01 -3.76 24.59
C ASP A 75 23.05 -5.14 23.95
N ARG A 76 22.69 -5.19 22.65
CA ARG A 76 22.75 -6.40 21.83
C ARG A 76 24.16 -6.97 21.74
N ASP A 77 25.18 -6.15 21.97
CA ASP A 77 26.59 -6.52 21.91
C ASP A 77 27.19 -6.82 23.29
N GLY A 78 26.41 -6.68 24.38
CA GLY A 78 26.81 -7.00 25.73
C GLY A 78 26.53 -8.45 26.14
N ASP A 79 26.50 -8.71 27.45
CA ASP A 79 26.14 -10.01 28.03
C ASP A 79 24.63 -10.24 27.90
N LEU A 80 24.23 -11.01 26.89
CA LEU A 80 22.82 -11.26 26.59
C LEU A 80 22.15 -12.12 27.66
N THR A 81 22.86 -13.09 28.23
CA THR A 81 22.33 -14.01 29.22
C THR A 81 21.97 -13.27 30.50
N GLU A 82 22.88 -12.42 31.01
CA GLU A 82 22.62 -11.59 32.18
C GLU A 82 21.43 -10.66 31.96
N GLN A 83 21.43 -9.93 30.84
CA GLN A 83 20.41 -8.92 30.56
C GLN A 83 19.01 -9.54 30.41
N LEU A 84 18.89 -10.65 29.66
CA LEU A 84 17.62 -11.34 29.45
C LEU A 84 17.11 -12.02 30.73
N THR A 85 18.00 -12.66 31.50
CA THR A 85 17.65 -13.27 32.80
C THR A 85 17.13 -12.23 33.79
N ARG A 86 17.73 -11.03 33.81
CA ARG A 86 17.28 -9.92 34.65
C ARG A 86 15.91 -9.39 34.24
N LEU A 87 15.67 -9.24 32.94
CA LEU A 87 14.45 -8.61 32.41
C LEU A 87 13.25 -9.56 32.34
N ARG A 88 13.48 -10.87 32.17
CA ARG A 88 12.48 -11.94 32.03
C ARG A 88 11.34 -11.59 31.04
N PRO A 89 11.65 -11.26 29.77
CA PRO A 89 10.61 -11.11 28.77
C PRO A 89 10.04 -12.48 28.37
N HIS A 90 8.77 -12.51 27.96
CA HIS A 90 8.17 -13.67 27.30
C HIS A 90 8.50 -13.68 25.81
N LEU A 91 8.60 -12.48 25.21
CA LEU A 91 8.93 -12.27 23.80
C LEU A 91 9.95 -11.13 23.66
N VAL A 92 10.95 -11.34 22.82
CA VAL A 92 11.89 -10.32 22.37
C VAL A 92 11.58 -9.95 20.92
N VAL A 93 11.40 -8.65 20.66
CA VAL A 93 11.29 -8.09 19.31
C VAL A 93 12.53 -7.27 18.98
N ASP A 94 13.31 -7.70 17.99
CA ASP A 94 14.46 -6.93 17.50
C ASP A 94 14.04 -5.94 16.39
N ALA A 95 14.09 -4.65 16.71
CA ALA A 95 13.90 -3.54 15.77
C ALA A 95 15.17 -2.69 15.60
N SER A 96 16.35 -3.23 15.94
CA SER A 96 17.61 -2.49 16.07
C SER A 96 18.56 -2.55 14.85
N GLY A 97 18.02 -2.76 13.64
CA GLY A 97 18.79 -2.85 12.39
C GLY A 97 19.73 -1.67 12.08
N PRO A 98 20.53 -1.72 11.00
CA PRO A 98 20.33 -2.56 9.81
C PRO A 98 20.88 -3.98 9.96
N PHE A 99 20.04 -4.96 9.63
CA PHE A 99 20.36 -6.39 9.73
C PHE A 99 21.43 -6.83 8.71
N GLN A 100 21.61 -6.06 7.63
CA GLN A 100 22.61 -6.31 6.57
C GLN A 100 24.05 -6.14 7.05
N THR A 101 24.26 -5.50 8.21
CA THR A 101 25.60 -5.26 8.77
C THR A 101 25.94 -6.21 9.91
N PHE A 102 25.03 -7.12 10.27
CA PHE A 102 25.31 -8.08 11.32
C PHE A 102 26.39 -9.04 10.81
N GLY A 103 27.45 -9.19 11.60
CA GLY A 103 28.65 -9.95 11.23
C GLY A 103 28.46 -11.45 11.38
N LYS A 104 29.52 -12.14 11.81
CA LYS A 104 29.49 -13.60 12.00
C LYS A 104 28.49 -14.04 13.07
N ASP A 105 28.32 -13.24 14.11
CA ASP A 105 27.43 -13.54 15.25
C ASP A 105 26.05 -12.88 15.07
N ALA A 106 25.50 -12.94 13.85
CA ALA A 106 24.27 -12.24 13.53
C ALA A 106 23.08 -12.69 14.38
N TYR A 107 23.03 -13.97 14.75
CA TYR A 107 21.92 -14.59 15.46
C TYR A 107 22.11 -14.71 16.98
N LYS A 108 23.16 -14.12 17.57
CA LYS A 108 23.43 -14.25 19.01
C LYS A 108 22.27 -13.88 19.94
N VAL A 109 21.44 -12.91 19.55
CA VAL A 109 20.23 -12.54 20.31
C VAL A 109 19.19 -13.66 20.24
N VAL A 110 19.00 -14.27 19.06
CA VAL A 110 18.11 -15.40 18.86
C VAL A 110 18.58 -16.61 19.66
N GLU A 111 19.87 -16.93 19.58
CA GLU A 111 20.50 -18.03 20.30
C GLU A 111 20.35 -17.85 21.82
N ALA A 112 20.56 -16.64 22.34
CA ALA A 112 20.35 -16.34 23.75
C ALA A 112 18.88 -16.44 24.18
N CYS A 113 17.94 -16.03 23.32
CA CYS A 113 16.50 -16.19 23.58
C CYS A 113 16.13 -17.68 23.65
N ILE A 114 16.56 -18.48 22.67
CA ILE A 114 16.36 -19.93 22.67
C ILE A 114 16.97 -20.56 23.93
N GLY A 115 18.21 -20.22 24.28
CA GLY A 115 18.87 -20.78 25.47
C GLY A 115 18.20 -20.44 26.82
N LEU A 116 17.30 -19.44 26.84
CA LEU A 116 16.60 -18.97 28.03
C LEU A 116 15.08 -19.21 28.00
N ASP A 117 14.59 -20.00 27.05
CA ASP A 117 13.15 -20.26 26.87
C ASP A 117 12.33 -18.97 26.60
N ILE A 118 12.89 -18.08 25.78
CA ILE A 118 12.26 -16.81 25.39
C ILE A 118 11.95 -16.85 23.89
N ASP A 119 10.75 -16.44 23.52
CA ASP A 119 10.38 -16.34 22.12
C ASP A 119 11.05 -15.14 21.45
N TYR A 120 11.29 -15.26 20.15
CA TYR A 120 11.94 -14.24 19.36
C TYR A 120 11.13 -13.84 18.12
N ALA A 121 11.13 -12.55 17.84
CA ALA A 121 10.58 -11.94 16.65
C ALA A 121 11.49 -10.80 16.18
N ASP A 122 11.49 -10.50 14.88
CA ASP A 122 12.14 -9.30 14.34
C ASP A 122 11.40 -8.71 13.14
N ILE A 123 11.81 -7.51 12.74
CA ILE A 123 11.31 -6.82 11.53
C ILE A 123 12.39 -6.73 10.44
N ALA A 124 13.25 -7.74 10.35
CA ALA A 124 14.39 -7.74 9.44
C ALA A 124 13.96 -7.70 7.98
N ASP A 125 14.70 -6.90 7.20
CA ASP A 125 14.57 -6.75 5.75
C ASP A 125 15.81 -7.26 5.00
N SER A 126 16.74 -7.91 5.70
CA SER A 126 17.96 -8.47 5.13
C SER A 126 17.70 -9.88 4.60
N THR A 127 17.83 -10.06 3.28
CA THR A 127 17.62 -11.35 2.61
C THR A 127 18.39 -12.49 3.26
N GLY A 128 19.68 -12.29 3.52
CA GLY A 128 20.53 -13.34 4.11
C GLY A 128 20.20 -13.66 5.57
N PHE A 129 19.79 -12.65 6.35
CA PHE A 129 19.42 -12.83 7.75
C PHE A 129 18.07 -13.56 7.87
N VAL A 130 17.07 -13.10 7.10
CA VAL A 130 15.73 -13.71 7.14
C VAL A 130 15.77 -15.13 6.59
N ALA A 131 16.41 -15.38 5.45
CA ALA A 131 16.48 -16.73 4.88
C ALA A 131 17.34 -17.70 5.71
N GLY A 132 18.32 -17.19 6.47
CA GLY A 132 19.25 -18.00 7.25
C GLY A 132 18.74 -18.42 8.64
N ILE A 133 17.67 -17.80 9.15
CA ILE A 133 17.13 -18.08 10.49
C ILE A 133 16.75 -19.56 10.70
N GLY A 134 16.38 -20.26 9.62
CA GLY A 134 16.02 -21.68 9.66
C GLY A 134 17.15 -22.60 10.14
N GLY A 135 18.40 -22.12 10.13
CA GLY A 135 19.53 -22.86 10.71
C GLY A 135 19.41 -23.10 12.22
N LEU A 136 18.54 -22.36 12.92
CA LEU A 136 18.27 -22.51 14.36
C LEU A 136 17.00 -23.33 14.67
N ASP A 137 16.32 -23.89 13.66
CA ASP A 137 15.01 -24.52 13.84
C ASP A 137 15.04 -25.69 14.84
N ALA A 138 16.01 -26.59 14.68
CA ALA A 138 16.15 -27.76 15.57
C ALA A 138 16.38 -27.35 17.04
N ALA A 139 17.15 -26.29 17.28
CA ALA A 139 17.42 -25.78 18.62
C ALA A 139 16.17 -25.14 19.24
N ALA A 140 15.45 -24.31 18.49
CA ALA A 140 14.21 -23.69 18.94
C ALA A 140 13.12 -24.74 19.25
N ARG A 141 12.95 -25.75 18.38
CA ARG A 141 12.01 -26.86 18.61
C ARG A 141 12.35 -27.68 19.85
N ALA A 142 13.63 -27.99 20.06
CA ALA A 142 14.08 -28.74 21.22
C ALA A 142 13.80 -28.01 22.54
N GLN A 143 13.89 -26.68 22.53
CA GLN A 143 13.56 -25.87 23.70
C GLN A 143 12.06 -25.64 23.87
N GLY A 144 11.29 -25.63 22.78
CA GLY A 144 9.86 -25.29 22.82
C GLY A 144 9.56 -23.80 22.59
N THR A 145 10.51 -23.06 22.01
CA THR A 145 10.34 -21.65 21.64
C THR A 145 10.09 -21.49 20.14
N PHE A 146 9.57 -20.33 19.75
CA PHE A 146 9.58 -19.92 18.34
C PHE A 146 10.54 -18.75 18.10
N ALA A 147 11.08 -18.69 16.88
CA ALA A 147 11.87 -17.57 16.39
C ALA A 147 11.43 -17.19 14.96
N LEU A 148 10.76 -16.03 14.84
CA LEU A 148 10.20 -15.56 13.57
C LEU A 148 10.97 -14.35 13.02
N SER A 149 11.57 -14.50 11.85
CA SER A 149 12.34 -13.41 11.21
C SER A 149 11.58 -12.74 10.07
N GLY A 150 11.54 -11.42 10.05
CA GLY A 150 10.93 -10.63 8.98
C GLY A 150 9.42 -10.41 9.11
N LEU A 151 8.91 -10.11 10.31
CA LEU A 151 7.52 -9.69 10.57
C LEU A 151 7.18 -8.27 10.06
N SER A 152 7.75 -7.90 8.92
CA SER A 152 7.66 -6.58 8.30
C SER A 152 6.81 -6.62 7.02
N SER A 153 6.78 -5.52 6.27
CA SER A 153 6.08 -5.46 4.98
C SER A 153 6.59 -6.52 3.99
N LEU A 154 7.88 -6.85 4.06
CA LEU A 154 8.56 -7.88 3.28
C LEU A 154 9.39 -8.73 4.27
N PRO A 155 9.13 -10.04 4.43
CA PRO A 155 8.21 -10.88 3.67
C PRO A 155 6.82 -11.08 4.30
N ALA A 156 6.56 -10.73 5.56
CA ALA A 156 5.32 -11.19 6.22
C ALA A 156 4.04 -10.72 5.52
N LEU A 157 3.86 -9.41 5.31
CA LEU A 157 2.67 -8.87 4.64
C LEU A 157 2.59 -9.26 3.17
N SER A 158 3.73 -9.29 2.46
CA SER A 158 3.73 -9.67 1.05
C SER A 158 3.36 -11.13 0.84
N PHE A 159 3.81 -12.03 1.71
CA PHE A 159 3.42 -13.43 1.67
C PHE A 159 1.96 -13.61 2.09
N ALA A 160 1.47 -12.93 3.13
CA ALA A 160 0.05 -12.97 3.49
C ALA A 160 -0.85 -12.59 2.29
N ALA A 161 -0.51 -11.51 1.58
CA ALA A 161 -1.22 -11.10 0.37
C ALA A 161 -1.10 -12.14 -0.78
N LEU A 162 0.06 -12.78 -0.90
CA LEU A 162 0.30 -13.82 -1.90
C LEU A 162 -0.49 -15.10 -1.60
N GLU A 163 -0.56 -15.53 -0.34
CA GLU A 163 -1.34 -16.70 0.09
C GLU A 163 -2.83 -16.49 -0.14
N ALA A 164 -3.34 -15.27 0.10
CA ALA A 164 -4.74 -14.95 -0.18
C ALA A 164 -5.09 -15.03 -1.69
N MET A 165 -4.12 -14.78 -2.58
CA MET A 165 -4.33 -14.82 -4.03
C MET A 165 -3.98 -16.16 -4.69
N ALA A 166 -3.07 -16.94 -4.09
CA ALA A 166 -2.54 -18.18 -4.66
C ALA A 166 -3.60 -19.25 -5.01
N PRO A 167 -4.69 -19.45 -4.23
CA PRO A 167 -5.71 -20.46 -4.54
C PRO A 167 -6.37 -20.32 -5.92
N HIS A 168 -6.36 -19.13 -6.51
CA HIS A 168 -6.93 -18.89 -7.84
C HIS A 168 -6.06 -19.41 -9.00
N PHE A 169 -4.83 -19.84 -8.72
CA PHE A 169 -3.86 -20.28 -9.73
C PHE A 169 -3.67 -21.80 -9.66
N SER A 170 -3.65 -22.44 -10.83
CA SER A 170 -3.13 -23.81 -10.95
C SER A 170 -1.61 -23.82 -11.10
N ARG A 171 -1.05 -22.76 -11.68
CA ARG A 171 0.40 -22.54 -11.80
C ARG A 171 0.73 -21.06 -11.72
N VAL A 172 1.72 -20.72 -10.91
CA VAL A 172 2.26 -19.37 -10.77
C VAL A 172 3.52 -19.24 -11.63
N ASP A 173 3.49 -18.35 -12.63
CA ASP A 173 4.63 -18.11 -13.54
C ASP A 173 5.51 -16.95 -13.05
N SER A 174 4.93 -15.91 -12.44
CA SER A 174 5.71 -14.76 -11.97
C SER A 174 5.11 -14.07 -10.76
N VAL A 175 5.97 -13.57 -9.88
CA VAL A 175 5.58 -12.75 -8.72
C VAL A 175 6.34 -11.43 -8.75
N ALA A 176 5.62 -10.33 -8.54
CA ALA A 176 6.22 -9.01 -8.40
C ALA A 176 5.65 -8.28 -7.18
N ALA A 177 6.51 -7.74 -6.32
CA ALA A 177 6.12 -6.91 -5.20
C ALA A 177 6.83 -5.56 -5.24
N GLY A 178 6.26 -4.56 -4.55
CA GLY A 178 6.99 -3.34 -4.32
C GLY A 178 6.33 -2.36 -3.37
N ILE A 179 7.18 -1.57 -2.72
CA ILE A 179 6.79 -0.56 -1.75
C ILE A 179 7.06 0.83 -2.32
N ALA A 180 6.09 1.72 -2.17
CA ALA A 180 6.16 3.11 -2.56
C ALA A 180 5.88 3.98 -1.32
N PRO A 181 6.91 4.36 -0.55
CA PRO A 181 6.70 5.23 0.61
C PRO A 181 6.19 6.61 0.17
N SER A 182 5.45 7.28 1.04
CA SER A 182 5.08 8.68 0.84
C SER A 182 6.34 9.56 0.78
N PRO A 183 6.40 10.57 -0.12
CA PRO A 183 7.52 11.50 -0.19
C PRO A 183 7.69 12.35 1.09
N HIS A 184 6.64 12.46 1.92
CA HIS A 184 6.66 13.22 3.18
C HIS A 184 7.16 12.41 4.37
N VAL A 185 7.32 11.09 4.21
CA VAL A 185 7.81 10.22 5.27
C VAL A 185 9.30 10.43 5.47
N LYS A 186 9.69 10.74 6.71
CA LYS A 186 11.10 10.84 7.09
C LYS A 186 11.74 9.46 7.17
N ILE A 187 12.37 9.04 6.07
CA ILE A 187 13.09 7.77 6.00
C ILE A 187 14.29 7.79 6.97
N GLY A 188 14.38 6.75 7.81
CA GLY A 188 15.46 6.58 8.80
C GLY A 188 16.80 6.24 8.14
N LEU A 189 17.90 6.63 8.79
CA LEU A 189 19.24 6.47 8.21
C LEU A 189 19.62 5.00 7.98
N ASN A 190 19.12 4.09 8.82
CA ASN A 190 19.41 2.65 8.70
C ASN A 190 18.80 2.06 7.42
N VAL A 191 17.59 2.49 7.04
CA VAL A 191 16.96 2.11 5.76
C VAL A 191 17.78 2.64 4.59
N VAL A 192 18.22 3.89 4.64
CA VAL A 192 19.06 4.48 3.58
C VAL A 192 20.40 3.75 3.47
N ARG A 193 21.01 3.37 4.59
CA ARG A 193 22.25 2.58 4.62
C ARG A 193 22.05 1.19 4.03
N ALA A 194 20.97 0.50 4.38
CA ALA A 194 20.61 -0.79 3.81
C ALA A 194 20.51 -0.69 2.28
N ILE A 195 19.70 0.25 1.77
CA ILE A 195 19.53 0.50 0.32
C ILE A 195 20.87 0.85 -0.36
N SER A 196 21.68 1.69 0.29
CA SER A 196 22.98 2.13 -0.27
C SER A 196 24.03 1.01 -0.28
N SER A 197 23.88 -0.02 0.56
CA SER A 197 24.83 -1.13 0.67
C SER A 197 24.82 -2.04 -0.57
N TYR A 198 23.68 -2.22 -1.23
CA TYR A 198 23.52 -3.05 -2.42
C TYR A 198 23.30 -2.25 -3.72
N ALA A 199 23.21 -0.92 -3.65
CA ALA A 199 23.05 -0.05 -4.82
C ALA A 199 24.13 -0.32 -5.89
N GLY A 200 23.71 -0.68 -7.10
CA GLY A 200 24.60 -1.01 -8.22
C GLY A 200 25.26 -2.39 -8.17
N LYS A 201 25.11 -3.13 -7.06
CA LYS A 201 25.65 -4.48 -6.87
C LYS A 201 24.73 -5.55 -7.47
N LYS A 202 25.22 -6.79 -7.52
CA LYS A 202 24.44 -7.97 -7.93
C LYS A 202 23.44 -8.32 -6.84
N ILE A 203 22.21 -8.64 -7.23
CA ILE A 203 21.16 -9.21 -6.37
C ILE A 203 20.70 -10.49 -7.06
N THR A 204 20.52 -11.57 -6.29
CA THR A 204 19.97 -12.81 -6.84
C THR A 204 18.48 -12.63 -7.13
N VAL A 205 18.08 -12.92 -8.37
CA VAL A 205 16.70 -12.87 -8.83
C VAL A 205 16.40 -14.14 -9.61
N LEU A 206 15.12 -14.48 -9.77
CA LEU A 206 14.72 -15.58 -10.65
C LEU A 206 14.37 -15.05 -12.04
N ARG A 207 14.89 -15.69 -13.09
CA ARG A 207 14.55 -15.42 -14.50
C ARG A 207 14.49 -16.72 -15.27
N ASP A 208 13.42 -16.91 -16.04
CA ASP A 208 13.17 -18.12 -16.82
C ASP A 208 13.35 -19.42 -16.01
N GLY A 209 12.96 -19.38 -14.72
CA GLY A 209 13.07 -20.49 -13.77
C GLY A 209 14.47 -20.73 -13.21
N GLN A 210 15.44 -19.87 -13.53
CA GLN A 210 16.84 -20.01 -13.11
C GLN A 210 17.29 -18.83 -12.25
N GLN A 211 18.20 -19.09 -11.31
CA GLN A 211 18.85 -18.02 -10.56
C GLN A 211 19.71 -17.18 -11.49
N ALA A 212 19.48 -15.87 -11.48
CA ALA A 212 20.17 -14.89 -12.29
C ALA A 212 20.63 -13.71 -11.42
N ALA A 213 21.55 -12.91 -11.97
CA ALA A 213 22.05 -11.70 -11.31
C ALA A 213 21.31 -10.45 -11.81
N GLY A 214 20.43 -9.92 -10.97
CA GLY A 214 19.84 -8.59 -11.11
C GLY A 214 20.79 -7.49 -10.63
N ARG A 215 20.49 -6.22 -10.96
CA ARG A 215 21.25 -5.05 -10.52
C ARG A 215 20.43 -4.12 -9.62
N GLY A 216 20.86 -4.02 -8.35
CA GLY A 216 20.21 -3.21 -7.33
C GLY A 216 20.09 -1.75 -7.74
N LEU A 217 18.89 -1.19 -7.60
CA LEU A 217 18.51 0.17 -7.95
C LEU A 217 18.73 0.56 -9.43
N ILE A 218 18.96 -0.41 -10.32
CA ILE A 218 19.17 -0.15 -11.76
C ILE A 218 18.06 -0.76 -12.59
N GLU A 219 17.68 -2.00 -12.32
CA GLU A 219 16.55 -2.64 -12.98
C GLU A 219 15.25 -2.08 -12.44
N ALA A 220 14.23 -2.01 -13.30
CA ALA A 220 12.99 -1.35 -12.93
C ALA A 220 11.79 -1.89 -13.69
N VAL A 221 10.66 -1.93 -13.01
CA VAL A 221 9.34 -2.12 -13.59
C VAL A 221 8.51 -0.86 -13.38
N ARG A 222 7.55 -0.58 -14.26
CA ARG A 222 6.60 0.51 -14.07
C ARG A 222 5.29 -0.06 -13.56
N VAL A 223 4.80 0.48 -12.44
CA VAL A 223 3.57 0.02 -11.80
C VAL A 223 2.76 1.22 -11.33
N THR A 224 1.44 1.05 -11.39
CA THR A 224 0.46 1.92 -10.75
C THR A 224 -0.10 1.15 -9.56
N VAL A 225 0.11 1.64 -8.34
CA VAL A 225 -0.49 1.04 -7.15
C VAL A 225 -1.92 1.56 -7.04
N ALA A 226 -2.89 0.66 -7.13
CA ALA A 226 -4.31 0.98 -7.19
C ALA A 226 -5.07 0.09 -6.21
N ALA A 227 -5.19 0.47 -4.95
CA ALA A 227 -6.08 -0.25 -4.04
C ALA A 227 -7.53 -0.13 -4.53
N PRO A 228 -8.31 -1.22 -4.60
CA PRO A 228 -9.76 -1.18 -4.83
C PRO A 228 -10.46 -0.15 -3.95
N GLY A 229 -11.26 0.73 -4.56
CA GLY A 229 -12.03 1.74 -3.85
C GLY A 229 -11.25 2.97 -3.38
N ALA A 230 -9.97 3.12 -3.74
CA ALA A 230 -9.20 4.32 -3.46
C ALA A 230 -8.58 4.90 -4.75
N ALA A 231 -8.33 6.21 -4.76
CA ALA A 231 -7.67 6.85 -5.90
C ALA A 231 -6.25 6.30 -6.08
N PRO A 232 -5.84 5.80 -7.25
CA PRO A 232 -4.54 5.18 -7.42
C PRO A 232 -3.40 6.19 -7.23
N LEU A 233 -2.24 5.67 -6.83
CA LEU A 233 -1.00 6.42 -6.86
C LEU A 233 -0.60 6.73 -8.31
N ARG A 234 0.14 7.83 -8.52
CA ARG A 234 0.71 8.11 -9.84
C ARG A 234 1.66 6.98 -10.27
N SER A 235 1.53 6.57 -11.53
CA SER A 235 2.39 5.55 -12.16
C SER A 235 3.87 5.92 -12.05
N ARG A 236 4.66 5.03 -11.45
CA ARG A 236 6.08 5.28 -11.14
C ARG A 236 6.93 4.05 -11.43
N LYS A 237 8.25 4.26 -11.48
CA LYS A 237 9.21 3.16 -11.60
C LYS A 237 9.52 2.59 -10.21
N PHE A 238 9.43 1.28 -10.09
CA PHE A 238 9.93 0.54 -8.95
C PHE A 238 11.30 0.01 -9.33
N LEU A 239 12.33 0.37 -8.57
CA LEU A 239 13.69 -0.09 -8.79
C LEU A 239 13.95 -1.36 -7.99
N LEU A 240 14.64 -2.35 -8.57
CA LEU A 240 14.97 -3.62 -7.92
C LEU A 240 15.72 -3.38 -6.60
N VAL A 241 15.26 -4.01 -5.52
CA VAL A 241 15.89 -4.00 -4.20
C VAL A 241 16.25 -5.40 -3.75
N ASP A 242 17.20 -5.50 -2.82
CA ASP A 242 17.48 -6.75 -2.13
C ASP A 242 16.47 -6.88 -0.99
N ALA A 243 15.63 -7.90 -1.05
CA ALA A 243 14.55 -8.14 -0.10
C ALA A 243 14.33 -9.65 0.10
N PRO A 244 13.90 -10.09 1.30
CA PRO A 244 13.76 -11.51 1.63
C PRO A 244 12.89 -12.30 0.65
N ASP A 245 11.82 -11.69 0.13
CA ASP A 245 10.93 -12.30 -0.87
C ASP A 245 11.67 -12.94 -2.03
N LEU A 246 12.74 -12.31 -2.53
CA LEU A 246 13.50 -12.84 -3.67
C LEU A 246 14.15 -14.20 -3.37
N ALA A 247 14.51 -14.46 -2.11
CA ALA A 247 15.08 -15.73 -1.68
C ALA A 247 14.01 -16.75 -1.26
N LEU A 248 12.86 -16.29 -0.76
CA LEU A 248 11.81 -17.16 -0.22
C LEU A 248 10.82 -17.66 -1.29
N LEU A 249 10.54 -16.84 -2.31
CA LEU A 249 9.58 -17.18 -3.37
C LEU A 249 9.88 -18.47 -4.15
N PRO A 250 11.14 -18.79 -4.51
CA PRO A 250 11.45 -20.04 -5.23
C PRO A 250 11.11 -21.30 -4.44
N ALA A 251 11.23 -21.26 -3.11
CA ALA A 251 10.84 -22.39 -2.26
C ALA A 251 9.32 -22.51 -2.14
N ARG A 252 8.59 -21.39 -2.25
CA ARG A 252 7.13 -21.37 -2.18
C ARG A 252 6.43 -21.82 -3.45
N PHE A 253 7.01 -21.52 -4.62
CA PHE A 253 6.43 -21.84 -5.93
C PHE A 253 7.44 -22.55 -6.83
N ALA A 254 7.27 -23.86 -7.01
CA ALA A 254 8.18 -24.69 -7.79
C ALA A 254 8.27 -24.28 -9.28
N ASP A 255 7.15 -23.87 -9.88
CA ASP A 255 7.07 -23.48 -11.30
C ASP A 255 7.38 -22.00 -11.56
N LEU A 256 7.84 -21.27 -10.55
CA LEU A 256 8.08 -19.84 -10.67
C LEU A 256 9.15 -19.58 -11.73
N LYS A 257 8.85 -18.73 -12.70
CA LYS A 257 9.79 -18.36 -13.77
C LYS A 257 10.51 -17.06 -13.45
N SER A 258 9.82 -16.09 -12.85
CA SER A 258 10.43 -14.80 -12.54
C SER A 258 9.93 -14.18 -11.25
N SER A 259 10.83 -13.45 -10.59
CA SER A 259 10.54 -12.70 -9.37
C SER A 259 11.08 -11.28 -9.45
N PHE A 260 10.35 -10.33 -8.87
CA PHE A 260 10.78 -8.94 -8.75
C PHE A 260 10.32 -8.35 -7.43
N THR A 261 11.21 -7.69 -6.70
CA THR A 261 10.86 -6.87 -5.53
C THR A 261 11.51 -5.51 -5.67
N GLY A 262 10.73 -4.44 -5.52
CA GLY A 262 11.25 -3.10 -5.81
C GLY A 262 10.72 -1.97 -4.92
N VAL A 263 11.38 -0.82 -5.03
CA VAL A 263 10.98 0.42 -4.34
C VAL A 263 10.66 1.54 -5.32
N GLY A 264 9.54 2.22 -5.13
CA GLY A 264 9.02 3.28 -6.01
C GLY A 264 8.86 4.62 -5.28
N THR A 265 9.90 5.44 -5.25
CA THR A 265 9.91 6.71 -4.51
C THR A 265 9.51 7.91 -5.38
N GLU A 266 8.91 8.91 -4.75
CA GLU A 266 8.77 10.26 -5.30
C GLU A 266 9.70 11.21 -4.53
N PRO A 267 10.21 12.29 -5.17
CA PRO A 267 10.01 12.64 -6.58
C PRO A 267 10.84 11.75 -7.52
N GLN A 268 10.24 11.28 -8.63
CA GLN A 268 10.91 10.41 -9.63
C GLN A 268 12.27 10.94 -10.14
N PRO A 269 12.51 12.26 -10.31
CA PRO A 269 13.85 12.78 -10.62
C PRO A 269 14.93 12.39 -9.61
N LEU A 270 14.65 12.41 -8.30
CA LEU A 270 15.61 12.00 -7.28
C LEU A 270 15.91 10.51 -7.37
N GLN A 271 14.87 9.69 -7.61
CA GLN A 271 15.03 8.26 -7.88
C GLN A 271 15.86 8.01 -9.15
N HIS A 272 15.71 8.83 -10.18
CA HIS A 272 16.54 8.77 -11.38
C HIS A 272 18.01 9.08 -11.09
N LEU A 273 18.30 10.08 -10.26
CA LEU A 273 19.68 10.37 -9.84
C LEU A 273 20.28 9.21 -9.04
N LEU A 274 19.52 8.61 -8.12
CA LEU A 274 19.95 7.42 -7.37
C LEU A 274 20.28 6.26 -8.32
N ARG A 275 19.46 6.04 -9.35
CA ARG A 275 19.70 5.03 -10.39
C ARG A 275 20.97 5.32 -11.20
N LEU A 276 21.27 6.59 -11.50
CA LEU A 276 22.51 6.98 -12.16
C LEU A 276 23.73 6.75 -11.25
N ALA A 277 23.64 7.12 -9.96
CA ALA A 277 24.68 6.86 -8.98
C ALA A 277 24.95 5.34 -8.82
N ALA A 278 23.90 4.52 -8.80
CA ALA A 278 24.03 3.06 -8.78
C ALA A 278 24.75 2.52 -10.04
N ARG A 279 24.56 3.15 -11.21
CA ARG A 279 25.31 2.79 -12.43
C ARG A 279 26.81 3.09 -12.30
N LEU A 280 27.18 4.17 -11.61
CA LEU A 280 28.60 4.46 -11.33
C LEU A 280 29.24 3.32 -10.52
N VAL A 281 28.51 2.76 -9.55
CA VAL A 281 28.97 1.58 -8.80
C VAL A 281 29.07 0.35 -9.71
N ARG A 282 28.06 0.11 -10.56
CA ARG A 282 28.09 -1.00 -11.53
C ARG A 282 29.30 -0.92 -12.47
N PHE A 283 29.66 0.28 -12.94
CA PHE A 283 30.82 0.51 -13.81
C PHE A 283 32.13 0.64 -13.05
N ARG A 284 32.14 0.39 -11.73
CA ARG A 284 33.31 0.47 -10.84
C ARG A 284 33.96 1.86 -10.78
N LEU A 285 33.21 2.92 -11.11
CA LEU A 285 33.62 4.32 -10.92
C LEU A 285 33.48 4.76 -9.47
N LEU A 286 32.62 4.08 -8.70
CA LEU A 286 32.50 4.21 -7.25
C LEU A 286 32.46 2.80 -6.63
N PRO A 287 33.11 2.56 -5.48
CA PRO A 287 33.05 1.23 -4.84
C PRO A 287 31.70 0.95 -4.17
N SER A 288 31.03 1.98 -3.65
CA SER A 288 29.76 1.86 -2.91
C SER A 288 29.07 3.21 -2.78
N LEU A 289 27.74 3.21 -2.63
CA LEU A 289 26.98 4.41 -2.24
C LEU A 289 26.86 4.58 -0.72
N LEU A 290 27.25 3.57 0.07
CA LEU A 290 27.12 3.58 1.53
C LEU A 290 27.71 4.83 2.21
N PRO A 291 28.89 5.37 1.82
CA PRO A 291 29.43 6.60 2.41
C PRO A 291 28.53 7.83 2.23
N PHE A 292 27.69 7.83 1.19
CA PHE A 292 26.79 8.94 0.86
C PHE A 292 25.41 8.83 1.54
N SER A 293 25.17 7.83 2.39
CA SER A 293 23.86 7.58 3.01
C SER A 293 23.27 8.80 3.73
N ARG A 294 24.10 9.61 4.41
CA ARG A 294 23.64 10.84 5.08
C ARG A 294 23.20 11.92 4.09
N LEU A 295 23.92 12.07 2.98
CA LEU A 295 23.56 13.02 1.92
C LEU A 295 22.27 12.58 1.23
N LEU A 296 22.14 11.29 0.91
CA LEU A 296 20.93 10.72 0.32
C LEU A 296 19.71 10.91 1.23
N GLN A 297 19.88 10.71 2.55
CA GLN A 297 18.82 10.96 3.52
C GLN A 297 18.40 12.44 3.54
N ARG A 298 19.36 13.36 3.64
CA ARG A 298 19.08 14.80 3.62
C ARG A 298 18.37 15.23 2.35
N ALA A 299 18.80 14.73 1.19
CA ALA A 299 18.15 15.00 -0.08
C ALA A 299 16.71 14.47 -0.10
N SER A 300 16.47 13.26 0.41
CA SER A 300 15.11 12.71 0.53
C SER A 300 14.20 13.57 1.40
N HIS A 301 14.71 14.15 2.49
CA HIS A 301 13.90 15.01 3.37
C HIS A 301 13.69 16.42 2.78
N ALA A 302 14.69 16.97 2.09
CA ALA A 302 14.60 18.30 1.49
C ALA A 302 13.66 18.35 0.28
N PHE A 303 13.50 17.24 -0.44
CA PHE A 303 12.67 17.15 -1.64
C PHE A 303 11.39 16.33 -1.41
N ALA A 304 10.68 16.59 -0.30
CA ALA A 304 9.38 15.99 0.03
C ALA A 304 8.23 16.55 -0.85
N ILE A 305 8.33 16.36 -2.16
CA ILE A 305 7.38 16.87 -3.15
C ILE A 305 6.46 15.73 -3.60
N GLY A 306 5.15 15.94 -3.47
CA GLY A 306 4.13 15.02 -3.95
C GLY A 306 2.94 14.90 -3.00
N GLU A 307 2.03 13.99 -3.31
CA GLU A 307 0.90 13.64 -2.43
C GLU A 307 1.41 12.96 -1.16
N HIS A 308 0.81 13.24 -0.01
CA HIS A 308 1.10 12.55 1.26
C HIS A 308 0.47 11.16 1.28
N ARG A 309 0.87 10.31 0.34
CA ARG A 309 0.30 8.98 0.11
C ARG A 309 1.39 7.99 -0.24
N GLY A 310 1.43 6.88 0.47
CA GLY A 310 2.26 5.73 0.18
C GLY A 310 1.44 4.56 -0.36
N GLY A 311 2.10 3.46 -0.71
CA GLY A 311 1.41 2.25 -1.10
C GLY A 311 2.33 1.07 -1.27
N MET A 312 1.72 -0.09 -1.46
CA MET A 312 2.40 -1.35 -1.69
C MET A 312 1.59 -2.16 -2.71
N PHE A 313 2.25 -3.03 -3.46
CA PHE A 313 1.56 -4.03 -4.28
C PHE A 313 2.26 -5.37 -4.18
N VAL A 314 1.48 -6.43 -4.37
CA VAL A 314 1.93 -7.80 -4.64
C VAL A 314 1.12 -8.27 -5.85
N ARG A 315 1.79 -8.82 -6.86
CA ARG A 315 1.16 -9.27 -8.10
C ARG A 315 1.64 -10.66 -8.46
N ILE A 316 0.68 -11.53 -8.76
CA ILE A 316 0.88 -12.88 -9.25
C ILE A 316 0.35 -12.94 -10.69
N SER A 317 1.13 -13.54 -11.59
CA SER A 317 0.66 -13.88 -12.94
C SER A 317 0.97 -15.34 -13.23
N GLY A 318 0.07 -16.00 -13.95
CA GLY A 318 0.15 -17.43 -14.19
C GLY A 318 -0.99 -17.94 -15.04
N VAL A 319 -1.49 -19.12 -14.67
CA VAL A 319 -2.70 -19.71 -15.24
C VAL A 319 -3.65 -20.13 -14.12
N ASP A 320 -4.95 -19.97 -14.36
CA ASP A 320 -6.00 -20.42 -13.45
C ASP A 320 -6.28 -21.93 -13.60
N HIS A 321 -7.26 -22.44 -12.86
CA HIS A 321 -7.67 -23.85 -12.91
C HIS A 321 -8.39 -24.25 -14.21
N ALA A 322 -8.83 -23.27 -15.01
CA ALA A 322 -9.37 -23.50 -16.35
C ALA A 322 -8.28 -23.51 -17.44
N GLY A 323 -7.03 -23.22 -17.07
CA GLY A 323 -5.90 -23.12 -18.00
C GLY A 323 -5.76 -21.75 -18.67
N GLU A 324 -6.56 -20.77 -18.26
CA GLU A 324 -6.59 -19.43 -18.83
C GLU A 324 -5.58 -18.50 -18.15
N ARG A 325 -5.14 -17.46 -18.85
CA ARG A 325 -4.21 -16.47 -18.31
C ARG A 325 -4.90 -15.60 -17.26
N LEU A 326 -4.32 -15.62 -16.07
CA LEU A 326 -4.76 -14.82 -14.93
C LEU A 326 -3.63 -13.93 -14.42
N THR A 327 -3.97 -12.68 -14.14
CA THR A 327 -3.15 -11.80 -13.29
C THR A 327 -3.97 -11.36 -12.10
N SER A 328 -3.44 -11.56 -10.89
CA SER A 328 -4.04 -11.10 -9.64
C SER A 328 -3.08 -10.14 -8.94
N GLY A 329 -3.62 -9.07 -8.38
CA GLY A 329 -2.85 -8.02 -7.71
C GLY A 329 -3.52 -7.58 -6.42
N TRP A 330 -2.82 -7.75 -5.30
CA TRP A 330 -3.16 -7.10 -4.05
C TRP A 330 -2.48 -5.74 -4.00
N HIS A 331 -3.24 -4.70 -3.67
CA HIS A 331 -2.75 -3.33 -3.63
C HIS A 331 -3.16 -2.67 -2.33
N LEU A 332 -2.26 -1.89 -1.76
CA LEU A 332 -2.47 -1.09 -0.57
C LEU A 332 -2.11 0.36 -0.83
N ILE A 333 -2.92 1.28 -0.32
CA ILE A 333 -2.65 2.72 -0.27
C ILE A 333 -2.78 3.16 1.18
N ALA A 334 -1.80 3.93 1.64
CA ALA A 334 -1.80 4.54 2.97
C ALA A 334 -1.73 6.06 2.82
N GLU A 335 -2.62 6.77 3.51
CA GLU A 335 -2.70 8.23 3.47
C GLU A 335 -2.10 8.86 4.73
N GLY A 336 -1.56 10.06 4.59
CA GLY A 336 -0.97 10.80 5.71
C GLY A 336 0.19 10.05 6.39
N ASP A 337 0.22 10.16 7.72
CA ASP A 337 1.31 9.68 8.58
C ASP A 337 1.16 8.21 9.02
N ASP A 338 0.20 7.47 8.44
CA ASP A 338 -0.12 6.10 8.82
C ASP A 338 0.76 5.05 8.12
N GLY A 339 1.15 5.30 6.87
CA GLY A 339 2.01 4.39 6.10
C GLY A 339 3.30 3.94 6.82
N PRO A 340 4.00 4.81 7.58
CA PRO A 340 5.17 4.45 8.37
C PRO A 340 4.97 3.39 9.46
N PHE A 341 3.73 3.06 9.84
CA PHE A 341 3.43 2.00 10.81
C PHE A 341 3.32 0.62 10.19
N ILE A 342 3.07 0.51 8.88
CA ILE A 342 2.90 -0.78 8.19
C ILE A 342 4.03 -1.79 8.49
N PRO A 343 5.32 -1.40 8.51
CA PRO A 343 6.41 -2.36 8.76
C PRO A 343 6.42 -3.00 10.16
N VAL A 344 5.63 -2.51 11.11
CA VAL A 344 5.53 -3.09 12.46
C VAL A 344 4.18 -3.75 12.73
N ILE A 345 3.25 -3.72 11.77
CA ILE A 345 1.92 -4.32 11.95
C ILE A 345 2.00 -5.84 12.09
N GLY A 346 2.94 -6.51 11.42
CA GLY A 346 3.12 -7.96 11.60
C GLY A 346 3.44 -8.34 13.04
N VAL A 347 4.26 -7.54 13.73
CA VAL A 347 4.54 -7.76 15.15
C VAL A 347 3.33 -7.43 16.03
N ASP A 348 2.61 -6.34 15.75
CA ASP A 348 1.38 -6.00 16.48
C ASP A 348 0.33 -7.13 16.37
N ALA A 349 0.13 -7.68 15.17
CA ALA A 349 -0.76 -8.82 14.94
C ALA A 349 -0.30 -10.08 15.69
N LEU A 350 0.99 -10.42 15.61
CA LEU A 350 1.56 -11.56 16.36
C LEU A 350 1.31 -11.42 17.87
N VAL A 351 1.63 -10.25 18.44
CA VAL A 351 1.46 -9.99 19.89
C VAL A 351 0.00 -10.11 20.29
N ARG A 352 -0.92 -9.55 19.51
CA ARG A 352 -2.37 -9.63 19.80
C ARG A 352 -2.88 -11.08 19.72
N ARG A 353 -2.41 -11.88 18.75
CA ARG A 353 -2.71 -13.32 18.67
C ARG A 353 -2.21 -14.08 19.91
N LEU A 354 -0.97 -13.84 20.33
CA LEU A 354 -0.40 -14.43 21.55
C LEU A 354 -1.23 -14.12 22.79
N LEU A 355 -1.69 -12.87 22.93
CA LEU A 355 -2.55 -12.45 24.05
C LEU A 355 -3.94 -13.11 24.04
N THR A 356 -4.37 -13.65 22.90
CA THR A 356 -5.59 -14.46 22.78
C THR A 356 -5.33 -15.97 22.90
N GLY A 357 -4.10 -16.38 23.17
CA GLY A 357 -3.70 -17.78 23.30
C GLY A 357 -3.35 -18.47 21.99
N ILE A 358 -3.32 -17.74 20.86
CA ILE A 358 -2.92 -18.27 19.56
C ILE A 358 -1.41 -18.09 19.42
N ARG A 359 -0.67 -19.19 19.60
CA ARG A 359 0.80 -19.22 19.52
C ARG A 359 1.26 -19.82 18.19
N PRO A 360 2.31 -19.26 17.55
CA PRO A 360 2.99 -19.92 16.43
C PRO A 360 3.54 -21.29 16.82
N GLU A 361 3.72 -22.18 15.84
CA GLU A 361 4.45 -23.42 16.08
C GLU A 361 5.89 -23.15 16.53
N ASN A 362 6.40 -23.98 17.44
CA ASN A 362 7.79 -23.92 17.89
C ASN A 362 8.74 -24.18 16.71
N GLY A 363 9.92 -23.57 16.77
CA GLY A 363 10.90 -23.60 15.69
C GLY A 363 11.32 -22.22 15.20
N ALA A 364 12.35 -22.18 14.37
CA ALA A 364 12.94 -20.96 13.84
C ALA A 364 12.75 -20.90 12.32
N ARG A 365 12.10 -19.85 11.82
CA ARG A 365 11.77 -19.72 10.39
C ARG A 365 11.51 -18.27 9.98
N PRO A 366 11.60 -17.96 8.67
CA PRO A 366 11.07 -16.70 8.15
C PRO A 366 9.59 -16.56 8.50
N ALA A 367 9.13 -15.34 8.76
CA ALA A 367 7.73 -15.04 9.07
C ALA A 367 6.80 -15.08 7.84
N ALA A 368 7.32 -15.55 6.69
CA ALA A 368 6.58 -15.68 5.46
C ALA A 368 5.52 -16.79 5.59
N GLY A 369 4.24 -16.40 5.58
CA GLY A 369 3.11 -17.32 5.75
C GLY A 369 2.69 -17.58 7.21
N GLU A 370 3.26 -16.89 8.19
CA GLU A 370 2.87 -17.03 9.61
C GLU A 370 1.57 -16.30 9.98
N LEU A 371 1.29 -15.23 9.26
CA LEU A 371 0.12 -14.37 9.45
C LEU A 371 -0.73 -14.39 8.19
N GLU A 372 -2.03 -14.39 8.38
CA GLU A 372 -3.00 -14.32 7.30
C GLU A 372 -3.21 -12.86 6.86
N LEU A 373 -3.77 -12.63 5.67
CA LEU A 373 -3.99 -11.25 5.19
C LEU A 373 -5.00 -10.52 6.10
N GLU A 374 -5.97 -11.25 6.62
CA GLU A 374 -7.01 -10.81 7.53
C GLU A 374 -6.44 -10.26 8.84
N ASP A 375 -5.33 -10.84 9.35
CA ASP A 375 -4.62 -10.33 10.53
C ASP A 375 -4.12 -8.88 10.30
N PHE A 376 -3.63 -8.59 9.09
CA PHE A 376 -3.18 -7.25 8.71
C PHE A 376 -4.36 -6.32 8.41
N GLU A 377 -5.41 -6.81 7.75
CA GLU A 377 -6.58 -6.01 7.40
C GLU A 377 -7.36 -5.55 8.64
N ALA A 378 -7.47 -6.40 9.67
CA ALA A 378 -8.00 -6.01 10.96
C ALA A 378 -7.18 -4.86 11.58
N ALA A 379 -5.84 -4.91 11.48
CA ALA A 379 -4.98 -3.85 11.96
C ALA A 379 -5.13 -2.56 11.15
N PHE A 380 -5.29 -2.65 9.81
CA PHE A 380 -5.44 -1.50 8.91
C PHE A 380 -6.68 -0.65 9.20
N GLN A 381 -7.75 -1.21 9.76
CA GLN A 381 -8.98 -0.47 10.09
C GLN A 381 -8.76 0.70 11.06
N ARG A 382 -7.67 0.66 11.85
CA ARG A 382 -7.30 1.75 12.76
C ARG A 382 -6.63 2.92 12.03
N PHE A 383 -6.25 2.74 10.77
CA PHE A 383 -5.46 3.68 9.99
C PHE A 383 -6.22 4.15 8.74
N SER A 384 -5.74 5.23 8.13
CA SER A 384 -6.12 5.69 6.79
C SER A 384 -5.47 4.81 5.71
N ILE A 385 -5.73 3.51 5.77
CA ILE A 385 -5.21 2.49 4.87
C ILE A 385 -6.36 1.83 4.13
N THR A 386 -6.23 1.73 2.81
CA THR A 386 -7.15 0.97 1.97
C THR A 386 -6.35 -0.11 1.24
N SER A 387 -6.79 -1.36 1.34
CA SER A 387 -6.24 -2.50 0.61
C SER A 387 -7.31 -3.24 -0.17
N GLY A 388 -6.88 -4.11 -1.09
CA GLY A 388 -7.78 -5.07 -1.72
C GLY A 388 -7.16 -5.75 -2.94
N ILE A 389 -7.81 -6.83 -3.35
CA ILE A 389 -7.39 -7.67 -4.47
C ILE A 389 -8.09 -7.22 -5.76
N ARG A 390 -7.36 -7.30 -6.87
CA ARG A 390 -7.83 -7.12 -8.26
C ARG A 390 -7.47 -8.35 -9.06
N MET A 391 -8.43 -8.88 -9.81
CA MET A 391 -8.22 -10.02 -10.70
C MET A 391 -8.52 -9.63 -12.14
N GLU A 392 -7.65 -10.02 -13.04
CA GLU A 392 -7.72 -9.72 -14.47
C GLU A 392 -7.61 -11.04 -15.24
N HIS A 393 -8.72 -11.48 -15.83
CA HIS A 393 -8.78 -12.63 -16.73
C HIS A 393 -8.66 -12.13 -18.17
N GLU A 394 -7.81 -12.75 -18.98
CA GLU A 394 -7.59 -12.33 -20.37
C GLU A 394 -8.78 -12.68 -21.28
N ALA A 395 -9.42 -13.83 -21.07
CA ALA A 395 -10.49 -14.36 -21.92
C ALA A 395 -11.86 -13.72 -21.71
N ALA A 396 -12.13 -13.15 -20.52
CA ALA A 396 -13.46 -12.64 -20.15
C ALA A 396 -13.34 -11.30 -19.42
N PRO A 397 -13.23 -10.16 -20.14
CA PRO A 397 -13.15 -8.86 -19.51
C PRO A 397 -14.48 -8.52 -18.81
N LEU A 398 -14.39 -8.24 -17.50
CA LEU A 398 -15.53 -7.77 -16.71
C LEU A 398 -16.06 -6.42 -17.26
N PRO A 399 -17.30 -6.01 -16.90
CA PRO A 399 -17.80 -4.66 -17.17
C PRO A 399 -16.84 -3.56 -16.71
N LEU A 400 -16.88 -2.41 -17.37
CA LEU A 400 -15.88 -1.34 -17.20
C LEU A 400 -15.68 -0.92 -15.74
N TYR A 401 -16.77 -0.59 -15.04
CA TYR A 401 -16.70 -0.15 -13.66
C TYR A 401 -16.28 -1.28 -12.72
N ARG A 402 -16.71 -2.52 -12.97
CA ARG A 402 -16.28 -3.69 -12.18
C ARG A 402 -14.78 -3.94 -12.32
N ARG A 403 -14.21 -3.76 -13.52
CA ARG A 403 -12.75 -3.81 -13.74
C ARG A 403 -12.01 -2.73 -12.96
N ILE A 404 -12.48 -1.48 -13.04
CA ILE A 404 -11.81 -0.32 -12.43
C ILE A 404 -11.94 -0.35 -10.90
N LEU A 405 -13.07 -0.78 -10.36
CA LEU A 405 -13.30 -0.84 -8.92
C LEU A 405 -12.68 -2.08 -8.26
N GLY A 406 -12.52 -3.19 -8.99
CA GLY A 406 -12.03 -4.44 -8.44
C GLY A 406 -12.97 -4.97 -7.34
N SER A 407 -12.42 -5.49 -6.24
CA SER A 407 -13.20 -5.94 -5.07
C SER A 407 -14.08 -4.86 -4.44
N ALA A 408 -13.78 -3.56 -4.65
CA ALA A 408 -14.64 -2.49 -4.15
C ALA A 408 -16.01 -2.40 -4.86
N TRP A 409 -16.17 -3.09 -5.99
CA TRP A 409 -17.47 -3.23 -6.68
C TRP A 409 -18.56 -3.81 -5.77
N GLU A 410 -18.20 -4.77 -4.91
CA GLU A 410 -19.15 -5.49 -4.05
C GLU A 410 -19.74 -4.61 -2.93
N ARG A 411 -19.10 -3.46 -2.67
CA ARG A 411 -19.55 -2.48 -1.68
C ARG A 411 -20.37 -1.34 -2.30
N LEU A 412 -20.61 -1.36 -3.61
CA LEU A 412 -21.41 -0.33 -4.25
C LEU A 412 -22.89 -0.48 -3.86
N PRO A 413 -23.60 0.64 -3.66
CA PRO A 413 -25.04 0.63 -3.52
C PRO A 413 -25.74 -0.08 -4.70
N PRO A 414 -26.80 -0.86 -4.46
CA PRO A 414 -27.53 -1.60 -5.50
C PRO A 414 -27.91 -0.77 -6.73
N ALA A 415 -28.42 0.45 -6.56
CA ALA A 415 -28.84 1.31 -7.67
C ALA A 415 -27.65 1.73 -8.56
N ILE A 416 -26.50 2.03 -7.95
CA ILE A 416 -25.27 2.39 -8.66
C ILE A 416 -24.71 1.16 -9.41
N SER A 417 -24.61 0.02 -8.72
CA SER A 417 -24.10 -1.21 -9.34
C SER A 417 -24.99 -1.69 -10.50
N ALA A 418 -26.31 -1.57 -10.39
CA ALA A 418 -27.26 -1.93 -11.46
C ALA A 418 -27.06 -1.07 -12.71
N LEU A 419 -26.87 0.25 -12.54
CA LEU A 419 -26.61 1.17 -13.65
C LEU A 419 -25.28 0.85 -14.36
N HIS A 420 -24.28 0.35 -13.61
CA HIS A 420 -22.92 0.10 -14.08
C HIS A 420 -22.57 -1.36 -14.39
N ALA A 421 -23.54 -2.29 -14.30
CA ALA A 421 -23.35 -3.74 -14.51
C ALA A 421 -22.88 -4.19 -15.94
N GLY A 422 -22.55 -3.28 -16.84
CA GLY A 422 -22.24 -3.52 -18.27
C GLY A 422 -23.45 -3.74 -19.20
N GLY A 423 -23.18 -3.85 -20.51
CA GLY A 423 -24.18 -4.14 -21.53
C GLY A 423 -24.93 -2.92 -22.08
N ALA A 424 -25.92 -3.18 -22.95
CA ALA A 424 -26.77 -2.14 -23.53
C ALA A 424 -27.96 -1.85 -22.62
N ARG A 425 -28.13 -0.60 -22.19
CA ARG A 425 -29.18 -0.19 -21.24
C ARG A 425 -29.68 1.21 -21.52
N VAL A 426 -30.88 1.50 -21.03
CA VAL A 426 -31.47 2.83 -21.04
C VAL A 426 -31.94 3.15 -19.62
N ALA A 427 -31.70 4.37 -19.17
CA ALA A 427 -32.21 4.88 -17.91
C ALA A 427 -32.85 6.24 -18.16
N SER A 428 -33.98 6.51 -17.53
CA SER A 428 -34.76 7.72 -17.73
C SER A 428 -35.14 8.36 -16.39
N GLY A 429 -35.26 9.69 -16.37
CA GLY A 429 -35.56 10.41 -15.14
C GLY A 429 -35.63 11.92 -15.32
N ARG A 430 -35.33 12.67 -14.25
CA ARG A 430 -35.42 14.15 -14.22
C ARG A 430 -34.13 14.79 -13.74
N ALA A 431 -33.80 15.94 -14.33
CA ALA A 431 -32.59 16.69 -14.02
C ALA A 431 -32.88 18.19 -13.85
N ARG A 432 -32.25 18.77 -12.83
CA ARG A 432 -32.05 20.21 -12.68
C ARG A 432 -30.68 20.58 -13.25
N ILE A 433 -30.63 21.63 -14.06
CA ILE A 433 -29.46 22.08 -14.81
C ILE A 433 -29.22 23.56 -14.52
N GLU A 434 -28.05 23.87 -14.00
CA GLU A 434 -27.57 25.22 -13.74
C GLU A 434 -26.39 25.54 -14.66
N ARG A 435 -26.31 26.78 -15.13
CA ARG A 435 -25.26 27.28 -16.02
C ARG A 435 -24.44 28.39 -15.39
N GLY A 436 -23.15 28.36 -15.66
CA GLY A 436 -22.26 29.47 -15.35
C GLY A 436 -22.64 30.76 -16.08
N GLY A 437 -22.59 31.89 -15.37
CA GLY A 437 -22.83 33.22 -15.95
C GLY A 437 -21.64 33.83 -16.71
N GLY A 438 -20.42 33.32 -16.50
CA GLY A 438 -19.19 33.88 -17.08
C GLY A 438 -19.05 33.65 -18.60
N LEU A 439 -18.40 34.58 -19.31
CA LEU A 439 -18.21 34.49 -20.77
C LEU A 439 -17.44 33.23 -21.18
N LEU A 440 -16.34 32.91 -20.48
CA LEU A 440 -15.56 31.70 -20.73
C LEU A 440 -16.36 30.42 -20.44
N ALA A 441 -17.17 30.41 -19.38
CA ALA A 441 -18.08 29.31 -19.09
C ALA A 441 -19.08 29.09 -20.22
N ARG A 442 -19.64 30.17 -20.79
CA ARG A 442 -20.58 30.10 -21.93
C ARG A 442 -19.92 29.60 -23.22
N ILE A 443 -18.67 29.97 -23.48
CA ILE A 443 -17.91 29.46 -24.63
C ILE A 443 -17.64 27.96 -24.47
N VAL A 444 -17.11 27.54 -23.32
CA VAL A 444 -16.84 26.12 -23.03
C VAL A 444 -18.14 25.30 -23.10
N ALA A 445 -19.21 25.84 -22.54
CA ALA A 445 -20.56 25.28 -22.60
C ALA A 445 -21.06 25.01 -24.02
N ALA A 446 -20.85 25.97 -24.92
CA ALA A 446 -21.26 25.87 -26.32
C ALA A 446 -20.39 24.87 -27.09
N VAL A 447 -19.07 24.91 -26.89
CA VAL A 447 -18.12 23.99 -27.55
C VAL A 447 -18.38 22.53 -27.17
N ILE A 448 -18.71 22.26 -25.90
CA ILE A 448 -18.99 20.90 -25.43
C ILE A 448 -20.44 20.47 -25.76
N GLY A 449 -21.33 21.42 -26.04
CA GLY A 449 -22.74 21.14 -26.34
C GLY A 449 -23.57 20.77 -25.10
N PHE A 450 -23.23 21.33 -23.94
CA PHE A 450 -23.98 21.08 -22.71
C PHE A 450 -25.44 21.62 -22.83
N PRO A 451 -26.40 21.08 -22.06
CA PRO A 451 -27.82 21.48 -22.12
C PRO A 451 -28.09 22.90 -21.58
N LYS A 452 -29.27 23.47 -21.89
CA LYS A 452 -29.71 24.77 -21.34
C LYS A 452 -30.08 24.63 -19.85
N ALA A 453 -30.06 25.75 -19.12
CA ALA A 453 -30.51 25.75 -17.73
C ALA A 453 -32.02 25.46 -17.62
N GLY A 454 -32.44 24.71 -16.60
CA GLY A 454 -33.82 24.30 -16.37
C GLY A 454 -33.97 23.51 -15.06
N GLU A 455 -35.16 23.54 -14.46
CA GLU A 455 -35.40 22.96 -13.12
C GLU A 455 -35.92 21.51 -13.15
N ASP A 456 -36.75 21.17 -14.15
CA ASP A 456 -37.32 19.82 -14.32
C ASP A 456 -37.20 19.37 -15.78
N VAL A 457 -35.98 19.05 -16.19
CA VAL A 457 -35.66 18.63 -17.56
C VAL A 457 -35.74 17.10 -17.65
N PRO A 458 -36.52 16.52 -18.57
CA PRO A 458 -36.50 15.07 -18.79
C PRO A 458 -35.13 14.65 -19.30
N VAL A 459 -34.57 13.60 -18.69
CA VAL A 459 -33.27 13.04 -19.06
C VAL A 459 -33.41 11.57 -19.43
N THR A 460 -32.78 11.18 -20.54
CA THR A 460 -32.60 9.78 -20.92
C THR A 460 -31.12 9.52 -21.18
N VAL A 461 -30.57 8.49 -20.54
CA VAL A 461 -29.18 8.06 -20.71
C VAL A 461 -29.18 6.66 -21.31
N ARG A 462 -28.54 6.52 -22.47
CA ARG A 462 -28.31 5.24 -23.14
C ARG A 462 -26.85 4.83 -23.02
N PHE A 463 -26.65 3.62 -22.55
CA PHE A 463 -25.36 2.95 -22.40
C PHE A 463 -25.25 1.88 -23.48
N VAL A 464 -24.13 1.86 -24.21
CA VAL A 464 -23.83 0.80 -25.19
C VAL A 464 -22.39 0.36 -24.99
N ALA A 465 -22.19 -0.89 -24.59
CA ALA A 465 -20.86 -1.49 -24.52
C ALA A 465 -20.30 -1.72 -25.95
N ASP A 466 -19.06 -1.31 -26.17
CA ASP A 466 -18.31 -1.47 -27.42
C ASP A 466 -16.87 -1.90 -27.08
N GLY A 467 -16.66 -3.22 -27.03
CA GLY A 467 -15.37 -3.83 -26.67
C GLY A 467 -14.91 -3.42 -25.26
N ASP A 468 -13.80 -2.67 -25.19
CA ASP A 468 -13.21 -2.18 -23.93
C ASP A 468 -13.77 -0.83 -23.44
N LYS A 469 -14.80 -0.32 -24.13
CA LYS A 469 -15.40 1.00 -23.88
C LYS A 469 -16.91 0.90 -23.69
N GLU A 470 -17.44 1.95 -23.08
CA GLU A 470 -18.88 2.19 -22.99
C GLU A 470 -19.19 3.53 -23.64
N ASN A 471 -20.06 3.52 -24.65
CA ASN A 471 -20.57 4.71 -25.30
C ASN A 471 -21.81 5.21 -24.55
N TRP A 472 -21.79 6.49 -24.17
CA TRP A 472 -22.83 7.14 -23.38
C TRP A 472 -23.49 8.21 -24.22
N THR A 473 -24.81 8.09 -24.41
CA THR A 473 -25.63 9.11 -25.06
C THR A 473 -26.63 9.65 -24.05
N ARG A 474 -26.53 10.95 -23.74
CA ARG A 474 -27.38 11.63 -22.76
C ARG A 474 -28.26 12.63 -23.51
N ASP A 475 -29.57 12.49 -23.42
CA ASP A 475 -30.55 13.44 -23.93
C ASP A 475 -31.14 14.22 -22.77
N PHE A 476 -30.97 15.55 -22.76
CA PHE A 476 -31.57 16.46 -21.79
C PHE A 476 -32.55 17.37 -22.50
N GLY A 477 -33.85 17.03 -22.46
CA GLY A 477 -34.91 17.83 -23.06
C GLY A 477 -34.69 18.16 -24.55
N GLY A 478 -34.15 17.21 -25.33
CA GLY A 478 -33.84 17.35 -26.75
C GLY A 478 -32.41 17.79 -27.06
N THR A 479 -31.59 18.11 -26.05
CA THR A 479 -30.16 18.39 -26.23
C THR A 479 -29.35 17.12 -26.02
N VAL A 480 -28.82 16.56 -27.11
CA VAL A 480 -28.06 15.29 -27.07
C VAL A 480 -26.56 15.55 -26.92
N PHE A 481 -25.97 14.92 -25.91
CA PHE A 481 -24.55 14.91 -25.63
C PHE A 481 -24.01 13.47 -25.65
N ARG A 482 -22.86 13.25 -26.30
CA ARG A 482 -22.23 11.93 -26.41
C ARG A 482 -20.84 11.95 -25.81
N SER A 483 -20.52 10.96 -25.00
CA SER A 483 -19.16 10.66 -24.56
C SER A 483 -18.90 9.17 -24.65
N TRP A 484 -17.64 8.77 -24.54
CA TRP A 484 -17.30 7.37 -24.29
C TRP A 484 -16.39 7.28 -23.08
N GLN A 485 -16.55 6.20 -22.34
CA GLN A 485 -15.76 5.87 -21.18
C GLN A 485 -14.98 4.59 -21.43
N GLY A 486 -13.79 4.48 -20.83
CA GLY A 486 -12.98 3.28 -20.89
C GLY A 486 -11.89 3.30 -19.83
N GLU A 487 -11.24 2.18 -19.61
CA GLU A 487 -10.12 2.13 -18.67
C GLU A 487 -8.90 2.83 -19.27
N GLY A 488 -8.21 3.64 -18.46
CA GLY A 488 -6.92 4.22 -18.82
C GLY A 488 -5.88 3.15 -19.16
N LYS A 489 -4.93 3.51 -20.02
CA LYS A 489 -3.86 2.60 -20.49
C LYS A 489 -2.50 3.11 -20.04
N GLY A 490 -1.53 2.19 -19.91
CA GLY A 490 -0.15 2.52 -19.54
C GLY A 490 -0.05 3.24 -18.19
N ARG A 491 0.29 4.54 -18.21
CA ARG A 491 0.46 5.34 -16.97
C ARG A 491 -0.86 5.68 -16.27
N ASP A 492 -1.97 5.57 -16.98
CA ASP A 492 -3.30 5.91 -16.46
C ASP A 492 -4.14 4.67 -16.12
N ARG A 493 -3.51 3.48 -16.08
CA ARG A 493 -4.21 2.23 -15.74
C ARG A 493 -4.97 2.37 -14.42
N HIS A 494 -6.14 1.73 -14.33
CA HIS A 494 -7.06 1.82 -13.19
C HIS A 494 -7.71 3.19 -12.96
N LEU A 495 -7.62 4.11 -13.93
CA LEU A 495 -8.45 5.32 -13.98
C LEU A 495 -9.55 5.14 -15.01
N LEU A 496 -10.73 5.67 -14.71
CA LEU A 496 -11.80 5.88 -15.68
C LEU A 496 -11.41 7.04 -16.60
N ALA A 497 -11.32 6.77 -17.90
CA ALA A 497 -11.09 7.80 -18.90
C ALA A 497 -12.41 8.12 -19.59
N GLU A 498 -12.94 9.32 -19.35
CA GLU A 498 -14.07 9.85 -20.12
C GLU A 498 -13.59 10.80 -21.19
N VAL A 499 -14.10 10.61 -22.42
CA VAL A 499 -13.72 11.40 -23.59
C VAL A 499 -14.96 12.02 -24.21
N PHE A 500 -14.90 13.33 -24.40
CA PHE A 500 -15.93 14.12 -25.08
C PHE A 500 -15.25 15.23 -25.90
N GLY A 501 -15.48 15.21 -27.21
CA GLY A 501 -14.80 16.11 -28.14
C GLY A 501 -13.27 16.04 -28.01
N PRO A 502 -12.56 17.17 -27.86
CA PRO A 502 -11.09 17.19 -27.74
C PRO A 502 -10.59 16.88 -26.33
N PHE A 503 -11.50 16.72 -25.36
CA PHE A 503 -11.16 16.55 -23.95
C PHE A 503 -11.15 15.08 -23.56
N ARG A 504 -10.15 14.71 -22.76
CA ARG A 504 -10.09 13.43 -22.06
C ARG A 504 -9.85 13.68 -20.59
N VAL A 505 -10.82 13.35 -19.74
CA VAL A 505 -10.74 13.49 -18.29
C VAL A 505 -10.46 12.10 -17.70
N LEU A 506 -9.46 12.04 -16.81
CA LEU A 506 -9.09 10.83 -16.08
C LEU A 506 -9.62 10.97 -14.66
N MET A 507 -10.44 10.02 -14.23
CA MET A 507 -11.10 10.03 -12.93
C MET A 507 -10.81 8.73 -12.19
N ALA A 508 -10.75 8.82 -10.86
CA ALA A 508 -10.78 7.66 -9.99
C ALA A 508 -12.19 7.54 -9.39
N PRO A 509 -12.93 6.46 -9.69
CA PRO A 509 -14.15 6.12 -8.97
C PRO A 509 -13.80 5.66 -7.54
N VAL A 510 -14.30 6.38 -6.54
CA VAL A 510 -14.01 6.15 -5.10
C VAL A 510 -15.34 6.00 -4.36
N PRO A 511 -15.70 4.79 -3.90
CA PRO A 511 -16.84 4.59 -3.01
C PRO A 511 -16.66 5.35 -1.70
N ASP A 512 -17.73 5.97 -1.22
CA ASP A 512 -17.79 6.80 -0.01
C ASP A 512 -19.19 6.68 0.60
N GLY A 513 -19.39 5.66 1.43
CA GLY A 513 -20.72 5.28 1.94
C GLY A 513 -21.69 4.97 0.80
N GLU A 514 -22.84 5.66 0.81
CA GLU A 514 -23.87 5.56 -0.23
C GLU A 514 -23.52 6.27 -1.54
N LYS A 515 -22.29 6.79 -1.68
CA LYS A 515 -21.85 7.58 -2.83
C LYS A 515 -20.71 6.91 -3.58
N LEU A 516 -20.67 7.11 -4.89
CA LEU A 516 -19.50 6.88 -5.73
C LEU A 516 -18.97 8.23 -6.23
N ARG A 517 -17.86 8.69 -5.67
CA ARG A 517 -17.22 9.95 -6.08
C ARG A 517 -16.32 9.74 -7.29
N LEU A 518 -16.40 10.63 -8.27
CA LEU A 518 -15.53 10.64 -9.45
C LEU A 518 -14.43 11.69 -9.27
N VAL A 519 -13.29 11.29 -8.72
CA VAL A 519 -12.19 12.20 -8.39
C VAL A 519 -11.30 12.41 -9.60
N VAL A 520 -11.20 13.64 -10.12
CA VAL A 520 -10.34 13.96 -11.27
C VAL A 520 -8.86 13.81 -10.90
N ARG A 521 -8.14 12.97 -11.64
CA ARG A 521 -6.71 12.65 -11.45
C ARG A 521 -5.81 13.16 -12.58
N GLY A 522 -6.40 13.56 -13.69
CA GLY A 522 -5.68 14.06 -14.85
C GLY A 522 -6.64 14.50 -15.94
N TRP A 523 -6.16 15.30 -16.88
CA TRP A 523 -6.96 15.67 -18.04
C TRP A 523 -6.06 16.05 -19.22
N ARG A 524 -6.61 15.96 -20.43
CA ARG A 524 -5.90 16.19 -21.68
C ARG A 524 -6.77 16.97 -22.66
N PHE A 525 -6.10 17.73 -23.52
CA PHE A 525 -6.67 18.39 -24.68
C PHE A 525 -5.89 17.94 -25.93
N PHE A 526 -6.58 17.34 -26.91
CA PHE A 526 -5.95 16.70 -28.08
C PHE A 526 -4.80 15.74 -27.71
N GLY A 527 -4.95 15.01 -26.59
CA GLY A 527 -3.95 14.06 -26.11
C GLY A 527 -2.78 14.67 -25.32
N ILE A 528 -2.66 16.00 -25.26
CA ILE A 528 -1.62 16.69 -24.49
C ILE A 528 -2.07 16.79 -23.02
N PRO A 529 -1.27 16.29 -22.05
CA PRO A 529 -1.60 16.41 -20.63
C PRO A 529 -1.52 17.86 -20.18
N LEU A 530 -2.57 18.32 -19.49
CA LEU A 530 -2.68 19.69 -18.99
C LEU A 530 -2.49 19.75 -17.46
N PRO A 531 -2.02 20.89 -16.91
CA PRO A 531 -1.86 21.06 -15.48
C PRO A 531 -3.16 20.87 -14.69
N MET A 532 -3.08 20.22 -13.53
CA MET A 532 -4.25 19.93 -12.70
C MET A 532 -4.97 21.18 -12.17
N PHE A 533 -4.26 22.30 -11.96
CA PHE A 533 -4.90 23.53 -11.49
C PHE A 533 -5.84 24.18 -12.53
N LEU A 534 -5.78 23.72 -13.78
CA LEU A 534 -6.67 24.10 -14.88
C LEU A 534 -7.74 23.03 -15.15
N ALA A 535 -7.69 21.89 -14.47
CA ALA A 535 -8.62 20.79 -14.70
C ALA A 535 -10.06 21.22 -14.40
N PRO A 536 -11.05 20.62 -15.09
CA PRO A 536 -12.44 20.71 -14.66
C PRO A 536 -12.52 20.16 -13.23
N GLY A 537 -12.84 21.03 -12.29
CA GLY A 537 -13.17 20.70 -10.90
C GLY A 537 -14.67 20.74 -10.68
N GLY A 538 -15.06 20.72 -9.40
CA GLY A 538 -16.44 20.58 -8.98
C GLY A 538 -16.65 19.24 -8.27
N ASN A 539 -17.71 19.16 -7.48
CA ASN A 539 -18.10 17.91 -6.84
C ASN A 539 -18.81 17.03 -7.88
N THR A 540 -18.30 15.83 -8.14
CA THR A 540 -18.96 14.87 -9.03
C THR A 540 -19.10 13.55 -8.31
N TYR A 541 -20.34 13.13 -8.10
CA TYR A 541 -20.66 11.86 -7.46
C TYR A 541 -22.00 11.32 -7.93
N GLU A 542 -22.13 10.02 -7.77
CA GLU A 542 -23.37 9.26 -7.90
C GLU A 542 -23.76 8.81 -6.50
N GLU A 543 -25.04 8.77 -6.17
CA GLU A 543 -25.51 8.31 -4.85
C GLU A 543 -26.77 7.47 -4.99
N GLU A 544 -26.96 6.52 -4.08
CA GLU A 544 -28.27 5.91 -3.88
C GLU A 544 -29.04 6.72 -2.85
N ARG A 545 -30.27 7.12 -3.23
CA ARG A 545 -31.20 7.78 -2.31
C ARG A 545 -32.59 7.26 -2.57
N ASP A 546 -33.27 6.82 -1.51
CA ASP A 546 -34.62 6.25 -1.58
C ASP A 546 -34.73 5.08 -2.59
N GLY A 547 -33.66 4.27 -2.70
CA GLY A 547 -33.56 3.15 -3.65
C GLY A 547 -33.40 3.54 -5.12
N ARG A 548 -33.19 4.83 -5.42
CA ARG A 548 -32.98 5.36 -6.77
C ARG A 548 -31.57 5.84 -6.98
N PHE A 549 -31.14 5.78 -8.23
CA PHE A 549 -29.87 6.35 -8.65
C PHE A 549 -30.00 7.87 -8.77
N HIS A 550 -29.19 8.59 -8.00
CA HIS A 550 -29.03 10.04 -8.09
C HIS A 550 -27.66 10.39 -8.62
N PHE A 551 -27.59 11.42 -9.47
CA PHE A 551 -26.31 11.96 -9.95
C PHE A 551 -26.18 13.41 -9.55
N HIS A 552 -24.95 13.80 -9.25
CA HIS A 552 -24.54 15.18 -9.04
C HIS A 552 -23.26 15.38 -9.84
N VAL A 553 -23.34 16.15 -10.92
CA VAL A 553 -22.18 16.49 -11.74
C VAL A 553 -22.00 17.99 -11.76
N GLU A 554 -20.92 18.44 -11.15
CA GLU A 554 -20.49 19.83 -11.20
C GLU A 554 -19.20 19.93 -12.00
N ILE A 555 -19.22 20.76 -13.04
CA ILE A 555 -18.06 21.08 -13.87
C ILE A 555 -17.81 22.57 -13.73
N GLY A 556 -16.66 22.90 -13.16
CA GLY A 556 -16.19 24.26 -13.01
C GLY A 556 -14.67 24.33 -13.09
N GLY A 557 -14.11 25.53 -13.01
CA GLY A 557 -12.66 25.72 -13.05
C GLY A 557 -12.27 27.05 -12.44
N ARG A 558 -11.01 27.15 -12.02
CA ARG A 558 -10.48 28.36 -11.38
C ARG A 558 -10.62 29.62 -12.24
N LEU A 559 -10.53 29.47 -13.56
CA LEU A 559 -10.65 30.56 -14.54
C LEU A 559 -12.07 30.74 -15.08
N THR A 560 -12.86 29.66 -15.14
CA THR A 560 -14.20 29.70 -15.76
C THR A 560 -15.29 29.99 -14.75
N GLY A 561 -15.04 29.79 -13.45
CA GLY A 561 -16.10 29.60 -12.47
C GLY A 561 -16.87 28.32 -12.77
N LEU A 562 -18.11 28.25 -12.27
CA LEU A 562 -19.06 27.20 -12.65
C LEU A 562 -19.26 27.23 -14.18
N VAL A 563 -19.20 26.07 -14.84
CA VAL A 563 -19.54 25.94 -16.27
C VAL A 563 -20.94 25.36 -16.39
N VAL A 564 -21.17 24.22 -15.74
CA VAL A 564 -22.47 23.56 -15.67
C VAL A 564 -22.54 22.73 -14.38
N ARG A 565 -23.71 22.71 -13.76
CA ARG A 565 -24.07 21.76 -12.71
C ARG A 565 -25.35 21.07 -13.14
N TYR A 566 -25.38 19.74 -13.16
CA TYR A 566 -26.62 19.00 -13.32
C TYR A 566 -26.77 17.97 -12.21
N THR A 567 -27.96 17.99 -11.61
CA THR A 567 -28.35 17.14 -10.49
C THR A 567 -29.69 16.50 -10.79
N GLY A 568 -29.86 15.22 -10.51
CA GLY A 568 -31.08 14.53 -10.87
C GLY A 568 -31.12 13.10 -10.39
N TRP A 569 -32.11 12.37 -10.88
CA TRP A 569 -32.28 10.94 -10.64
C TRP A 569 -32.61 10.20 -11.93
N LEU A 570 -32.31 8.91 -11.96
CA LEU A 570 -32.57 8.00 -13.06
C LEU A 570 -33.15 6.69 -12.52
N ASP A 571 -34.12 6.14 -13.24
CA ASP A 571 -34.59 4.77 -13.08
C ASP A 571 -34.19 3.97 -14.34
N LEU A 572 -33.69 2.75 -14.16
CA LEU A 572 -33.40 1.85 -15.27
C LEU A 572 -34.70 1.43 -15.96
N GLU A 573 -34.72 1.49 -17.28
CA GLU A 573 -35.82 0.91 -18.06
C GLU A 573 -35.68 -0.63 -18.01
N GLY A 574 -36.78 -1.30 -17.65
CA GLY A 574 -36.85 -2.76 -17.44
C GLY A 574 -36.80 -3.59 -18.71
#